data_AF-E6U963-F1
#
_entry.id   AF-E6U963-F1
#
_cell.length_a   1.000
_cell.length_b   1.000
_cell.length_c   1.000
_cell.angle_alpha   90.00
_cell.angle_beta   90.00
_cell.angle_gamma   90.00
#
_symmetry.space_group_name_H-M   'P 1'
#
loop_
_entity.id
_entity.type
_entity.pdbx_description
1 polymer ?
#
loop_
_entity_poly.entity_id
_entity_poly.type
_entity_poly.pdbx_seq_one_letter_code
_entity_poly.pdbx_strand_id
1 'polypeptide(L)' 'MLTEREIINNALKEMLFMEDVAAQKIAQTAQQITIPNLQGILNGMEAASRSNMQSISQKMSEMSIF' A
#
# COMPACT_ATOMS: atom_id res chain seq x y z
N MET A 1 -24.18 -1.18 14.93
CA MET A 1 -23.21 -2.27 14.67
C MET A 1 -22.99 -2.29 13.17
N LEU A 2 -21.74 -2.35 12.71
CA LEU A 2 -21.45 -2.42 11.27
C LEU A 2 -21.82 -3.80 10.74
N THR A 3 -22.23 -3.86 9.48
CA THR A 3 -22.35 -5.09 8.70
C THR A 3 -20.97 -5.62 8.31
N GLU A 4 -20.87 -6.91 7.96
CA GLU A 4 -19.61 -7.50 7.47
C GLU A 4 -19.07 -6.75 6.23
N ARG A 5 -19.97 -6.27 5.36
CA ARG A 5 -19.61 -5.49 4.17
C ARG A 5 -19.01 -4.13 4.54
N GLU A 6 -19.53 -3.46 5.56
CA GLU A 6 -18.98 -2.19 6.03
C GLU A 6 -17.63 -2.39 6.75
N ILE A 7 -17.50 -3.48 7.52
CA ILE A 7 -16.25 -3.85 8.19
C ILE A 7 -15.15 -4.08 7.14
N ILE A 8 -15.41 -4.89 6.11
CA ILE A 8 -14.41 -5.18 5.09
C ILE A 8 -14.10 -3.95 4.22
N ASN A 9 -15.09 -3.11 3.91
CA ASN A 9 -14.87 -1.85 3.19
C ASN A 9 -13.90 -0.94 3.96
N ASN A 10 -14.17 -0.72 5.25
CA ASN A 10 -13.33 0.12 6.09
C ASN A 10 -11.90 -0.45 6.20
N ALA A 11 -11.75 -1.75 6.40
CA ALA A 11 -10.45 -2.40 6.48
C ALA A 11 -9.66 -2.28 5.16
N LEU A 12 -10.30 -2.46 4.00
CA LEU A 12 -9.63 -2.33 2.70
C LEU A 12 -9.19 -0.89 2.41
N LYS A 13 -10.01 0.10 2.78
CA LYS A 13 -9.64 1.52 2.68
C LYS A 13 -8.47 1.87 3.58
N GLU A 14 -8.46 1.35 4.81
CA GLU A 14 -7.35 1.55 5.74
C GLU A 14 -6.07 0.90 5.20
N MET A 15 -6.14 -0.33 4.69
CA MET A 15 -4.99 -0.99 4.06
C MET A 15 -4.48 -0.22 2.84
N LEU A 16 -5.37 0.30 1.98
CA LEU A 16 -4.98 1.12 0.84
C LEU A 16 -4.22 2.38 1.27
N PHE A 17 -4.72 3.06 2.31
CA PHE A 17 -4.07 4.23 2.88
C PHE A 17 -2.71 3.89 3.50
N MET A 18 -2.61 2.80 4.27
CA MET A 18 -1.36 2.37 4.88
C MET A 18 -0.29 2.04 3.85
N GLU A 19 -0.66 1.36 2.75
CA GLU A 19 0.28 1.06 1.66
C GLU A 19 0.72 2.34 0.94
N ASP A 20 -0.16 3.31 0.69
CA ASP A 20 0.26 4.60 0.11
C ASP A 20 1.25 5.35 1.01
N VAL A 21 0.96 5.42 2.32
CA VAL A 21 1.86 6.03 3.32
C VAL A 21 3.20 5.29 3.37
N ALA A 22 3.18 3.96 3.34
CA ALA A 22 4.39 3.13 3.35
C ALA A 22 5.23 3.40 2.09
N ALA A 23 4.63 3.32 0.90
CA ALA A 23 5.31 3.59 -0.37
C ALA A 23 5.95 4.99 -0.39
N GLN A 24 5.21 6.02 0.05
CA GLN A 24 5.73 7.39 0.12
C GLN A 24 6.90 7.51 1.12
N LYS A 25 6.77 6.91 2.31
CA LYS A 25 7.83 6.95 3.33
C LYS A 25 9.09 6.25 2.83
N ILE A 26 8.95 5.08 2.21
CA ILE A 26 10.06 4.31 1.65
C ILE A 26 10.75 5.09 0.54
N ALA A 27 9.99 5.69 -0.39
CA ALA A 27 10.54 6.51 -1.46
C ALA A 27 11.33 7.72 -0.93
N GLN A 28 10.78 8.44 0.07
CA GLN A 28 11.46 9.55 0.72
C GLN A 28 12.75 9.11 1.42
N THR A 29 12.74 7.94 2.06
CA THR A 29 13.94 7.37 2.68
C THR A 29 14.96 6.98 1.60
N ALA A 30 14.55 6.34 0.51
CA ALA A 30 15.44 5.94 -0.58
C ALA A 30 16.20 7.13 -1.22
N GLN A 31 15.59 8.31 -1.27
CA GLN A 31 16.22 9.55 -1.74
C GLN A 31 17.33 10.05 -0.81
N GLN A 32 17.31 9.70 0.48
CA GLN A 32 18.30 10.11 1.47
C GLN A 32 19.44 9.10 1.63
N ILE A 33 19.28 7.89 1.09
CA ILE A 33 20.26 6.81 1.18
C ILE A 33 21.14 6.81 -0.07
N THR A 34 22.46 6.92 0.14
CA THR A 34 23.47 6.93 -0.94
C THR A 34 24.11 5.57 -1.18
N ILE A 35 23.94 4.62 -0.25
CA ILE A 35 24.52 3.28 -0.37
C ILE A 35 23.66 2.46 -1.37
N PRO A 36 24.21 2.04 -2.54
CA PRO A 36 23.40 1.50 -3.63
C PRO A 36 22.58 0.26 -3.29
N ASN A 37 23.14 -0.66 -2.51
CA ASN A 37 22.43 -1.88 -2.10
C ASN A 37 21.22 -1.56 -1.19
N LEU A 38 21.38 -0.62 -0.27
CA LEU A 38 20.29 -0.19 0.62
C LEU A 38 19.22 0.58 -0.15
N GLN A 39 19.62 1.44 -1.09
CA GLN A 39 18.67 2.12 -1.96
C GLN A 39 17.88 1.11 -2.83
N GLY A 40 18.55 0.08 -3.35
CA GLY A 40 17.90 -1.00 -4.09
C GLY A 40 16.86 -1.77 -3.27
N ILE A 41 17.17 -2.07 -2.00
CA ILE A 41 16.22 -2.69 -1.07
C ILE A 41 14.98 -1.81 -0.90
N LEU A 42 15.18 -0.51 -0.64
CA LEU A 42 14.07 0.42 -0.43
C LEU A 42 13.20 0.56 -1.70
N ASN A 43 13.80 0.66 -2.88
CA ASN A 43 13.04 0.68 -4.13
C ASN A 43 12.21 -0.60 -4.34
N GLY A 44 12.75 -1.77 -3.97
CA GLY A 44 12.01 -3.03 -4.02
C GLY A 44 10.82 -3.05 -3.05
N MET A 45 11.00 -2.52 -1.84
CA MET A 45 9.92 -2.39 -0.86
C MET A 45 8.82 -1.41 -1.32
N GLU A 46 9.20 -0.29 -1.93
CA GLU A 46 8.26 0.68 -2.49
C GLU A 46 7.43 0.06 -3.62
N ALA A 47 8.06 -0.67 -4.55
CA ALA A 47 7.37 -1.39 -5.60
C ALA A 47 6.40 -2.46 -5.06
N ALA A 48 6.80 -3.20 -4.01
CA ALA A 48 5.93 -4.19 -3.37
C ALA A 48 4.69 -3.53 -2.74
N SER A 49 4.87 -2.40 -2.05
CA SER A 49 3.77 -1.66 -1.44
C SER A 49 2.78 -1.13 -2.49
N ARG A 50 3.28 -0.61 -3.62
CA ARG A 50 2.42 -0.21 -4.76
C ARG A 50 1.69 -1.39 -5.39
N SER A 51 2.34 -2.56 -5.50
CA SER A 51 1.70 -3.78 -5.98
C SER A 51 0.57 -4.25 -5.04
N ASN A 52 0.77 -4.11 -3.73
CA ASN A 52 -0.29 -4.39 -2.75
C ASN A 52 -1.47 -3.43 -2.91
N MET A 53 -1.23 -2.13 -3.10
CA MET A 53 -2.31 -1.16 -3.39
C MET A 53 -3.14 -1.55 -4.62
N GLN A 54 -2.49 -1.98 -5.71
CA GLN A 54 -3.18 -2.41 -6.92
C GLN A 54 -4.04 -3.65 -6.65
N SER A 55 -3.49 -4.62 -5.92
CA SER A 55 -4.20 -5.85 -5.54
C SER A 55 -5.41 -5.56 -4.65
N ILE A 56 -5.27 -4.68 -3.65
CA ILE A 56 -6.37 -4.23 -2.78
C ILE A 56 -7.45 -3.52 -3.61
N SER A 57 -7.06 -2.58 -4.47
CA SER A 57 -8.00 -1.84 -5.33
C SER A 57 -8.78 -2.78 -6.26
N GLN A 58 -8.11 -3.78 -6.84
CA GLN A 58 -8.76 -4.79 -7.66
C GLN A 58 -9.78 -5.59 -6.84
N LYS A 59 -9.41 -6.02 -5.63
CA LYS A 59 -10.34 -6.75 -4.74
C LYS A 59 -11.54 -5.89 -4.34
N MET A 60 -11.32 -4.61 -4.01
CA MET A 60 -12.39 -3.66 -3.74
C MET A 60 -13.35 -3.56 -4.94
N SER A 61 -12.82 -3.46 -6.16
CA SER A 61 -13.63 -3.45 -7.39
C SER A 61 -14.44 -4.74 -7.59
N GLU A 62 -13.81 -5.92 -7.42
CA GLU A 62 -14.48 -7.23 -7.51
C GLU A 62 -15.63 -7.37 -6.50
N MET A 63 -15.49 -6.78 -5.31
CA MET A 63 -16.50 -6.77 -4.26
C MET A 63 -17.52 -5.62 -4.41
N SER A 64 -17.40 -4.78 -5.45
CA SER A 64 -18.21 -3.56 -5.62
C SER A 64 -18.15 -2.66 -4.39
N ILE A 65 -16.93 -2.39 -3.92
CA ILE A 65 -16.57 -1.52 -2.81
C ILE A 65 -15.76 -0.35 -3.38
N PHE A 66 -16.14 0.89 -3.07
CA PHE A 66 -15.50 2.12 -3.51
C PHE A 66 -15.18 3.00 -2.30
#